data_AF-N9PMM0-F1
#
_entry.id   AF-N9PMM0-F1
#
_cell.length_a   1.000
_cell.length_b   1.000
_cell.length_c   1.000
_cell.angle_alpha   90.00
_cell.angle_beta   90.00
_cell.angle_gamma   90.00
#
_symmetry.space_group_name_H-M   'P 1'
#
loop_
_entity.id
_entity.type
_entity.pdbx_description
1 polymer ?
#
loop_
_entity_poly.entity_id
_entity_poly.type
_entity_poly.pdbx_seq_one_letter_code
_entity_poly.pdbx_strand_id
1 'polypeptide(L)'
;MSEMDIINKIRELRDAFGSFMTGVTVVTTCKDNGMPLGFTANSFASVSLDPALLLVSIAKTSSNYQHFANTKHFAINILAEEQKDVSNTFARPSDDRFANLSWTKSEYQNPVIDHVSAWFDCTTYQIVDAGDHAILIGKVENFASSGFAGLGYYRGAYFTPAKSSTDVISSMKVMMMALIGHENQILLEQTADQKWTLPHLVVDKDGAEKALEKIFAVYQPDASASFIYSVYDDVTTQQQYIAFLCNTPVATAHKGQFIDLNDLEQLTFVDGALQSMLMRYRKENYLKTYGVYYGNQSSGTVRQIVKEEV
;
A
#
# COMPACT_ATOMS: atom_id res chain seq x y z
N MET A 1 -17.96 0.70 29.53
CA MET A 1 -17.85 0.85 28.07
C MET A 1 -19.01 0.12 27.45
N SER A 2 -19.69 0.75 26.50
CA SER A 2 -20.69 0.09 25.67
C SER A 2 -20.03 -0.97 24.78
N GLU A 3 -20.81 -1.92 24.26
CA GLU A 3 -20.32 -2.92 23.29
C GLU A 3 -19.75 -2.24 22.03
N MET A 4 -20.35 -1.12 21.63
CA MET A 4 -19.88 -0.28 20.52
C MET A 4 -18.51 0.35 20.80
N ASP A 5 -18.26 0.79 22.04
CA ASP A 5 -16.95 1.36 22.42
C ASP A 5 -15.83 0.31 22.34
N ILE A 6 -16.15 -0.95 22.66
CA ILE A 6 -15.18 -2.06 22.56
C ILE A 6 -14.85 -2.34 21.09
N ILE A 7 -15.86 -2.43 20.23
CA ILE A 7 -15.68 -2.67 18.79
C ILE A 7 -14.83 -1.55 18.16
N ASN A 8 -15.13 -0.30 18.50
CA ASN A 8 -14.37 0.85 18.01
C ASN A 8 -12.90 0.79 18.44
N LYS A 9 -12.62 0.52 19.72
CA LYS A 9 -11.24 0.37 20.22
C LYS A 9 -10.46 -0.78 19.59
N ILE A 10 -11.10 -1.93 19.32
CA ILE A 10 -10.45 -3.05 18.63
C ILE A 10 -10.05 -2.65 17.21
N ARG A 11 -10.93 -1.91 16.51
CA ARG A 11 -10.62 -1.38 15.18
C ARG A 11 -9.47 -0.38 15.23
N GLU A 12 -9.50 0.58 16.15
CA GLU A 12 -8.43 1.56 16.36
C GLU A 12 -7.08 0.88 16.62
N LEU A 13 -7.06 -0.14 17.49
CA LEU A 13 -5.84 -0.89 17.79
C LEU A 13 -5.29 -1.63 16.57
N ARG A 14 -6.16 -2.26 15.78
CA ARG A 14 -5.76 -2.92 14.52
C ARG A 14 -5.21 -1.91 13.52
N ASP A 15 -5.86 -0.76 13.40
CA ASP A 15 -5.46 0.29 12.48
C ASP A 15 -4.09 0.88 12.93
N ALA A 16 -3.87 1.02 14.24
CA ALA A 16 -2.57 1.40 14.82
C ALA A 16 -1.47 0.36 14.56
N PHE A 17 -1.73 -0.94 14.71
CA PHE A 17 -0.76 -1.98 14.32
C PHE A 17 -0.47 -1.95 12.81
N GLY A 18 -1.45 -1.60 11.98
CA GLY A 18 -1.30 -1.45 10.53
C GLY A 18 -0.40 -0.29 10.10
N SER A 19 0.02 0.59 11.01
CA SER A 19 1.03 1.63 10.75
C SER A 19 2.45 1.06 10.62
N PHE A 20 2.70 -0.14 11.15
CA PHE A 20 3.97 -0.83 10.92
C PHE A 20 3.92 -1.54 9.56
N MET A 21 4.73 -1.05 8.62
CA MET A 21 4.84 -1.63 7.29
C MET A 21 5.53 -3.00 7.35
N THR A 22 4.97 -3.98 6.65
CA THR A 22 5.50 -5.35 6.65
C THR A 22 5.65 -5.89 5.23
N GLY A 23 6.48 -6.91 5.06
CA GLY A 23 6.33 -7.82 3.93
C GLY A 23 5.09 -8.71 4.10
N VAL A 24 4.79 -9.50 3.08
CA VAL A 24 3.74 -10.53 3.12
C VAL A 24 4.38 -11.90 3.01
N THR A 25 3.98 -12.80 3.91
CA THR A 25 4.46 -14.18 3.90
C THR A 25 3.31 -15.17 3.76
N VAL A 26 3.60 -16.35 3.21
CA VAL A 26 2.76 -17.54 3.35
C VAL A 26 3.52 -18.57 4.17
N VAL A 27 2.96 -18.92 5.32
CA VAL A 27 3.47 -19.96 6.20
C VAL A 27 2.91 -21.28 5.73
N THR A 28 3.75 -22.29 5.50
CA THR A 28 3.35 -23.59 4.95
C THR A 28 3.85 -24.75 5.80
N THR A 29 3.13 -25.87 5.76
CA THR A 29 3.53 -27.17 6.32
C THR A 29 2.79 -28.28 5.58
N CYS A 30 3.06 -29.55 5.90
CA CYS A 30 2.27 -30.69 5.45
C CYS A 30 1.53 -31.33 6.64
N LYS A 31 0.35 -31.88 6.38
CA LYS A 31 -0.29 -32.84 7.29
C LYS A 31 0.46 -34.16 7.31
N ASP A 32 0.15 -35.03 8.28
CA ASP A 32 0.72 -36.38 8.38
C ASP A 32 0.49 -37.24 7.11
N ASN A 33 -0.60 -37.00 6.39
CA ASN A 33 -0.88 -37.68 5.11
C ASN A 33 -0.18 -37.03 3.90
N GLY A 34 0.69 -36.04 4.12
CA GLY A 34 1.43 -35.32 3.10
C GLY A 34 0.66 -34.20 2.39
N MET A 35 -0.60 -33.94 2.77
CA MET A 35 -1.40 -32.86 2.17
C MET A 35 -0.88 -31.49 2.61
N PRO A 36 -0.61 -30.55 1.66
CA PRO A 36 -0.05 -29.26 2.00
C PRO A 36 -1.08 -28.36 2.70
N LEU A 37 -0.59 -27.55 3.63
CA LEU A 37 -1.34 -26.54 4.35
C LEU A 37 -0.57 -25.23 4.32
N GLY A 38 -1.29 -24.11 4.36
CA GLY A 38 -0.66 -22.83 4.59
C GLY A 38 -1.65 -21.72 4.89
N PHE A 39 -1.12 -20.60 5.36
CA PHE A 39 -1.88 -19.37 5.60
C PHE A 39 -1.03 -18.14 5.33
N THR A 40 -1.67 -17.06 4.91
CA THR A 40 -1.00 -15.77 4.77
C THR A 40 -0.79 -15.15 6.14
N ALA A 41 0.41 -14.63 6.38
CA ALA A 41 0.76 -13.90 7.58
C ALA A 41 1.66 -12.71 7.25
N ASN A 42 1.46 -11.62 7.98
CA ASN A 42 2.34 -10.46 7.93
C ASN A 42 2.91 -10.10 9.32
N SER A 43 2.73 -10.99 10.30
CA SER A 43 3.28 -10.89 11.67
C SER A 43 4.69 -11.49 11.80
N PHE A 44 5.36 -11.71 10.67
CA PHE A 44 6.69 -12.30 10.61
C PHE A 44 7.76 -11.34 11.16
N ALA A 45 8.74 -11.90 11.88
CA ALA A 45 9.96 -11.19 12.25
C ALA A 45 11.17 -12.13 12.34
N SER A 46 12.36 -11.63 11.97
CA SER A 46 13.63 -12.26 12.32
C SER A 46 13.93 -12.05 13.81
N VAL A 47 14.44 -13.08 14.49
CA VAL A 47 14.63 -13.06 15.95
C VAL A 47 16.10 -13.14 16.34
N SER A 48 16.85 -14.07 15.77
CA SER A 48 18.26 -14.32 16.12
C SER A 48 19.05 -14.81 14.91
N LEU A 49 20.35 -14.52 14.89
CA LEU A 49 21.27 -15.01 13.87
C LEU A 49 22.02 -16.28 14.32
N ASP A 50 22.33 -16.40 15.61
CA ASP A 50 22.98 -17.60 16.18
C ASP A 50 22.39 -17.95 17.57
N PRO A 51 21.57 -19.01 17.68
CA PRO A 51 21.05 -19.81 16.58
C PRO A 51 20.14 -19.00 15.66
N ALA A 52 20.03 -19.39 14.39
CA ALA A 52 19.18 -18.70 13.41
C ALA A 52 17.69 -18.94 13.74
N LEU A 53 17.00 -17.91 14.24
CA LEU A 53 15.60 -17.98 14.67
C LEU A 53 14.75 -16.92 13.97
N LEU A 54 13.51 -17.29 13.68
CA LEU A 54 12.45 -16.41 13.21
C LEU A 54 11.14 -16.68 13.96
N LEU A 55 10.17 -15.78 13.84
CA LEU A 55 8.83 -15.97 14.37
C LEU A 55 7.74 -15.59 13.38
N VAL A 56 6.55 -16.17 13.58
CA VAL A 56 5.29 -15.76 12.94
C VAL A 56 4.12 -16.11 13.85
N SER A 57 3.04 -15.32 13.82
CA SER A 57 1.87 -15.56 14.65
C SER A 57 0.71 -16.16 13.85
N ILE A 58 0.00 -17.12 14.43
CA ILE A 58 -1.23 -17.72 13.89
C ILE A 58 -2.40 -17.47 14.83
N ALA A 59 -3.53 -17.02 14.29
CA ALA A 59 -4.76 -16.83 15.05
C ALA A 59 -5.30 -18.18 15.54
N LYS A 60 -5.73 -18.27 16.80
CA LYS A 60 -6.37 -19.49 17.36
C LYS A 60 -7.70 -19.83 16.67
N THR A 61 -8.31 -18.85 16.01
CA THR A 61 -9.53 -19.00 15.20
C THR A 61 -9.27 -19.55 13.80
N SER A 62 -8.01 -19.67 13.38
CA SER A 62 -7.66 -20.24 12.08
C SER A 62 -8.05 -21.72 11.99
N SER A 63 -8.64 -22.13 10.87
CA SER A 63 -8.93 -23.55 10.59
C SER A 63 -7.67 -24.42 10.59
N ASN A 64 -6.49 -23.82 10.38
CA ASN A 64 -5.20 -24.51 10.38
C ASN A 64 -4.52 -24.49 11.75
N TYR A 65 -5.07 -23.81 12.75
CA TYR A 65 -4.41 -23.60 14.06
C TYR A 65 -3.95 -24.90 14.69
N GLN A 66 -4.84 -25.89 14.82
CA GLN A 66 -4.52 -27.16 15.47
C GLN A 66 -3.37 -27.92 14.78
N HIS A 67 -3.21 -27.77 13.47
CA HIS A 67 -2.09 -28.40 12.75
C HIS A 67 -0.78 -27.64 13.04
N PHE A 68 -0.78 -26.32 12.91
CA PHE A 68 0.43 -25.52 13.17
C PHE A 68 0.86 -25.55 14.64
N ALA A 69 -0.10 -25.64 15.58
CA ALA A 69 0.18 -25.77 17.01
C ALA A 69 0.91 -27.08 17.38
N ASN A 70 0.92 -28.07 16.49
CA ASN A 70 1.57 -29.37 16.69
C ASN A 70 2.61 -29.68 15.60
N THR A 71 2.89 -28.75 14.69
CA THR A 71 3.78 -29.01 13.55
C THR A 71 5.23 -29.11 14.02
N LYS A 72 5.98 -30.06 13.47
CA LYS A 72 7.42 -30.21 13.74
C LYS A 72 8.29 -29.37 12.83
N HIS A 73 7.78 -29.06 11.64
CA HIS A 73 8.46 -28.28 10.61
C HIS A 73 7.45 -27.33 9.98
N PHE A 74 7.93 -26.21 9.46
CA PHE A 74 7.16 -25.29 8.64
C PHE A 74 8.11 -24.48 7.77
N ALA A 75 7.60 -23.94 6.66
CA ALA A 75 8.34 -22.97 5.85
C ALA A 75 7.68 -21.59 5.89
N ILE A 76 8.51 -20.56 5.76
CA ILE A 76 8.11 -19.17 5.52
C ILE A 76 8.41 -18.84 4.07
N ASN A 77 7.40 -18.42 3.31
CA ASN A 77 7.54 -17.97 1.93
C ASN A 77 7.30 -16.46 1.87
N ILE A 78 8.35 -15.66 1.73
CA ILE A 78 8.24 -14.20 1.55
C ILE A 78 7.83 -13.91 0.12
N LEU A 79 6.60 -13.44 -0.09
CA LEU A 79 6.02 -13.26 -1.41
C LEU A 79 6.71 -12.15 -2.21
N ALA A 80 6.85 -12.36 -3.51
CA ALA A 80 7.26 -11.33 -4.47
C ALA A 80 6.08 -10.43 -4.88
N GLU A 81 6.36 -9.26 -5.45
CA GLU A 81 5.35 -8.25 -5.84
C GLU A 81 4.23 -8.77 -6.75
N GLU A 82 4.54 -9.74 -7.59
CA GLU A 82 3.60 -10.38 -8.51
C GLU A 82 2.57 -11.26 -7.79
N GLN A 83 2.88 -11.72 -6.57
CA GLN A 83 2.16 -12.79 -5.87
C GLN A 83 1.05 -12.26 -4.93
N LYS A 84 0.43 -11.14 -5.28
CA LYS A 84 -0.72 -10.59 -4.53
C LYS A 84 -1.90 -11.56 -4.50
N ASP A 85 -2.14 -12.27 -5.59
CA ASP A 85 -3.14 -13.32 -5.74
C ASP A 85 -2.87 -14.53 -4.81
N VAL A 86 -1.61 -14.92 -4.66
CA VAL A 86 -1.18 -15.96 -3.70
C VAL A 86 -1.54 -15.53 -2.28
N SER A 87 -1.17 -14.31 -1.88
CA SER A 87 -1.54 -13.75 -0.57
C SER A 87 -3.06 -13.81 -0.32
N ASN A 88 -3.88 -13.41 -1.31
CA ASN A 88 -5.33 -13.42 -1.16
C ASN A 88 -5.90 -14.84 -1.04
N THR A 89 -5.35 -15.78 -1.79
CA THR A 89 -5.76 -17.20 -1.77
C THR A 89 -5.52 -17.82 -0.40
N PHE A 90 -4.35 -17.57 0.19
CA PHE A 90 -3.96 -18.13 1.49
C PHE A 90 -4.55 -17.40 2.70
N ALA A 91 -5.12 -16.21 2.51
CA ALA A 91 -5.84 -15.47 3.54
C ALA A 91 -7.35 -15.80 3.62
N ARG A 92 -7.93 -16.39 2.58
CA ARG A 92 -9.38 -16.67 2.48
C ARG A 92 -9.69 -18.16 2.66
N PRO A 93 -10.92 -18.51 3.09
CA PRO A 93 -11.39 -19.89 3.01
C PRO A 93 -11.32 -20.39 1.56
N SER A 94 -10.77 -21.59 1.35
CA SER A 94 -10.67 -22.27 0.05
C SER A 94 -10.60 -23.78 0.29
N ASP A 95 -11.20 -24.57 -0.60
CA ASP A 95 -11.16 -26.03 -0.55
C ASP A 95 -9.76 -26.56 -0.89
N ASP A 96 -9.06 -25.91 -1.82
CA ASP A 96 -7.67 -26.19 -2.17
C ASP A 96 -6.92 -24.88 -2.47
N ARG A 97 -5.98 -24.52 -1.59
CA ARG A 97 -5.14 -23.31 -1.73
C ARG A 97 -3.93 -23.51 -2.64
N PHE A 98 -3.57 -24.76 -2.92
CA PHE A 98 -2.37 -25.13 -3.67
C PHE A 98 -2.67 -25.56 -5.12
N ALA A 99 -3.93 -25.81 -5.47
CA ALA A 99 -4.36 -26.29 -6.80
C ALA A 99 -3.76 -25.54 -8.00
N ASN A 100 -3.66 -24.21 -7.92
CA ASN A 100 -3.18 -23.36 -9.02
C ASN A 100 -1.83 -22.69 -8.72
N LEU A 101 -1.04 -23.28 -7.82
CA LEU A 101 0.24 -22.75 -7.40
C LEU A 101 1.38 -23.71 -7.77
N SER A 102 2.47 -23.19 -8.32
CA SER A 102 3.71 -23.93 -8.47
C SER A 102 4.48 -23.90 -7.15
N TRP A 103 4.80 -25.07 -6.62
CA TRP A 103 5.56 -25.25 -5.39
C TRP A 103 6.30 -26.57 -5.41
N THR A 104 7.34 -26.65 -4.59
CA THR A 104 8.17 -27.85 -4.42
C THR A 104 8.25 -28.22 -2.95
N LYS A 105 8.59 -29.48 -2.64
CA LYS A 105 8.89 -29.89 -1.27
C LYS A 105 10.33 -29.59 -0.94
N SER A 106 10.54 -28.94 0.19
CA SER A 106 11.87 -28.77 0.77
C SER A 106 12.42 -30.10 1.32
N GLU A 107 13.67 -30.07 1.79
CA GLU A 107 14.30 -31.22 2.46
C GLU A 107 13.49 -31.67 3.69
N TYR A 108 12.95 -30.73 4.46
CA TYR A 108 12.07 -30.99 5.60
C TYR A 108 10.60 -31.21 5.21
N GLN A 109 10.32 -31.48 3.93
CA GLN A 109 9.00 -31.81 3.38
C GLN A 109 7.97 -30.67 3.47
N ASN A 110 8.41 -29.43 3.67
CA ASN A 110 7.52 -28.28 3.68
C ASN A 110 7.27 -27.76 2.26
N PRO A 111 6.06 -27.26 1.94
CA PRO A 111 5.81 -26.62 0.66
C PRO A 111 6.58 -25.30 0.53
N VAL A 112 7.49 -25.20 -0.44
CA VAL A 112 8.17 -23.96 -0.83
C VAL A 112 7.56 -23.48 -2.14
N ILE A 113 6.98 -22.28 -2.11
CA ILE A 113 6.27 -21.67 -3.23
C ILE A 113 7.31 -21.12 -4.22
N ASP A 114 7.10 -21.36 -5.51
CA ASP A 114 8.01 -20.88 -6.54
C ASP A 114 7.91 -19.35 -6.71
N HIS A 115 8.98 -18.74 -7.23
CA HIS A 115 9.06 -17.30 -7.53
C HIS A 115 8.85 -16.33 -6.34
N VAL A 116 8.99 -16.84 -5.12
CA VAL A 116 9.02 -16.02 -3.90
C VAL A 116 10.28 -15.15 -3.83
N SER A 117 10.21 -14.02 -3.12
CA SER A 117 11.37 -13.14 -2.87
C SER A 117 12.44 -13.83 -2.01
N ALA A 118 11.99 -14.60 -1.01
CA ALA A 118 12.83 -15.47 -0.20
C ALA A 118 11.99 -16.57 0.44
N TRP A 119 12.64 -17.65 0.87
CA TRP A 119 12.01 -18.65 1.72
C TRP A 119 12.95 -19.16 2.81
N PHE A 120 12.36 -19.65 3.90
CA PHE A 120 13.04 -20.26 5.03
C PHE A 120 12.38 -21.58 5.37
N ASP A 121 13.15 -22.65 5.44
CA ASP A 121 12.71 -23.97 5.86
C ASP A 121 13.13 -24.20 7.31
N CYS A 122 12.15 -24.48 8.18
CA CYS A 122 12.33 -24.41 9.63
C CYS A 122 11.94 -25.70 10.33
N THR A 123 12.65 -25.99 11.42
CA THR A 123 12.16 -26.85 12.50
C THR A 123 11.44 -25.98 13.54
N THR A 124 10.36 -26.49 14.12
CA THR A 124 9.67 -25.78 15.20
C THR A 124 10.56 -25.77 16.44
N TYR A 125 10.97 -24.58 16.86
CA TYR A 125 11.80 -24.37 18.05
C TYR A 125 10.94 -24.26 19.31
N GLN A 126 9.89 -23.43 19.24
CA GLN A 126 8.96 -23.21 20.35
C GLN A 126 7.63 -22.68 19.83
N ILE A 127 6.54 -22.98 20.55
CA ILE A 127 5.24 -22.36 20.35
C ILE A 127 4.85 -21.66 21.65
N VAL A 128 4.51 -20.37 21.57
CA VAL A 128 4.19 -19.54 22.73
C VAL A 128 2.73 -19.09 22.65
N ASP A 129 1.98 -19.32 23.72
CA ASP A 129 0.61 -18.81 23.86
C ASP A 129 0.64 -17.28 24.02
N ALA A 130 -0.09 -16.55 23.18
CA ALA A 130 -0.05 -15.09 23.15
C ALA A 130 -1.44 -14.50 22.85
N GLY A 131 -2.34 -14.58 23.84
CA GLY A 131 -3.69 -14.00 23.74
C GLY A 131 -4.57 -14.78 22.76
N ASP A 132 -5.10 -14.11 21.74
CA ASP A 132 -5.91 -14.72 20.68
C ASP A 132 -5.07 -15.38 19.56
N HIS A 133 -3.74 -15.31 19.66
CA HIS A 133 -2.79 -15.93 18.77
C HIS A 133 -1.86 -16.91 19.50
N ALA A 134 -1.16 -17.72 18.72
CA ALA A 134 0.06 -18.39 19.15
C ALA A 134 1.24 -17.91 18.29
N ILE A 135 2.40 -17.74 18.92
CA ILE A 135 3.65 -17.39 18.24
C ILE A 135 4.39 -18.68 17.93
N LEU A 136 4.61 -18.95 16.65
CA LEU A 136 5.47 -20.02 16.16
C LEU A 136 6.89 -19.47 16.06
N ILE A 137 7.82 -20.04 16.81
CA ILE A 137 9.26 -19.74 16.70
C ILE A 137 9.91 -20.89 15.94
N GLY A 138 10.55 -20.58 14.82
CA GLY A 138 11.22 -21.53 13.95
C GLY A 138 12.73 -21.38 14.03
N LYS A 139 13.45 -22.50 14.10
CA LYS A 139 14.89 -22.53 13.83
C LYS A 139 15.10 -22.77 12.35
N VAL A 140 15.82 -21.86 11.70
CA VAL A 140 16.10 -21.91 10.27
C VAL A 140 17.13 -23.02 10.01
N GLU A 141 16.75 -24.01 9.22
CA GLU A 141 17.65 -25.09 8.81
C GLU A 141 18.15 -24.90 7.36
N ASN A 142 17.33 -24.26 6.51
CA ASN A 142 17.73 -23.89 5.15
C ASN A 142 16.99 -22.62 4.69
N PHE A 143 17.55 -21.88 3.74
CA PHE A 143 16.94 -20.68 3.17
C PHE A 143 17.51 -20.34 1.79
N ALA A 144 16.74 -19.60 1.01
CA ALA A 144 17.25 -18.94 -0.20
C ALA A 144 16.56 -17.60 -0.43
N SER A 145 17.25 -16.71 -1.12
CA SER A 145 16.66 -15.47 -1.66
C SER A 145 16.82 -15.47 -3.17
N SER A 146 15.78 -15.05 -3.88
CA SER A 146 15.74 -14.98 -5.34
C SER A 146 16.12 -13.61 -5.89
N GLY A 147 16.22 -12.59 -5.04
CA GLY A 147 16.43 -11.19 -5.44
C GLY A 147 15.21 -10.49 -6.02
N PHE A 148 14.04 -11.15 -6.12
CA PHE A 148 12.79 -10.48 -6.49
C PHE A 148 12.37 -9.49 -5.40
N ALA A 149 11.81 -8.36 -5.80
CA ALA A 149 11.23 -7.40 -4.86
C ALA A 149 10.06 -8.03 -4.11
N GLY A 150 9.99 -7.78 -2.80
CA GLY A 150 8.97 -8.35 -1.93
C GLY A 150 7.63 -7.60 -2.03
N LEU A 151 6.53 -8.33 -1.93
CA LEU A 151 5.19 -7.77 -1.76
C LEU A 151 5.06 -7.15 -0.37
N GLY A 152 4.69 -5.87 -0.34
CA GLY A 152 4.49 -5.12 0.89
C GLY A 152 3.03 -5.03 1.32
N TYR A 153 2.81 -4.81 2.61
CA TYR A 153 1.51 -4.54 3.21
C TYR A 153 1.59 -3.39 4.22
N TYR A 154 0.69 -2.42 4.09
CA TYR A 154 0.64 -1.22 4.93
C TYR A 154 -0.79 -0.70 5.01
N ARG A 155 -1.27 -0.40 6.23
CA ARG A 155 -2.63 0.13 6.51
C ARG A 155 -3.74 -0.57 5.73
N GLY A 156 -3.73 -1.90 5.70
CA GLY A 156 -4.76 -2.71 5.05
C GLY A 156 -4.62 -2.86 3.53
N ALA A 157 -3.57 -2.29 2.91
CA ALA A 157 -3.35 -2.30 1.47
C ALA A 157 -1.99 -2.90 1.09
N TYR A 158 -1.94 -3.52 -0.09
CA TYR A 158 -0.67 -3.98 -0.69
C TYR A 158 0.10 -2.82 -1.33
N PHE A 159 1.42 -2.84 -1.26
CA PHE A 159 2.32 -1.97 -2.01
C PHE A 159 3.47 -2.77 -2.65
N THR A 160 4.04 -2.22 -3.72
CA THR A 160 5.04 -2.89 -4.57
C THR A 160 6.21 -1.92 -4.86
N PRO A 161 7.29 -1.95 -4.06
CA PRO A 161 8.41 -0.99 -4.14
C PRO A 161 9.17 -0.95 -5.49
N ALA A 162 9.35 -2.05 -6.20
CA ALA A 162 10.01 -2.12 -7.50
C ALA A 162 9.09 -1.71 -8.65
N LYS A 163 7.81 -2.06 -8.65
CA LYS A 163 6.87 -1.52 -9.66
C LYS A 163 6.72 0.00 -9.60
N SER A 164 6.82 0.60 -8.40
CA SER A 164 6.90 2.07 -8.31
C SER A 164 8.15 2.67 -8.96
N SER A 165 9.18 1.86 -9.25
CA SER A 165 10.38 2.30 -9.99
C SER A 165 10.31 2.00 -11.50
N THR A 166 9.53 1.01 -11.95
CA THR A 166 9.31 0.77 -13.40
C THR A 166 8.35 1.76 -14.03
N ASP A 167 7.50 2.40 -13.24
CA ASP A 167 6.69 3.56 -13.68
C ASP A 167 7.55 4.82 -13.94
N VAL A 168 8.86 4.77 -13.64
CA VAL A 168 9.83 5.87 -13.88
C VAL A 168 10.54 5.76 -15.23
N ILE A 169 10.29 4.71 -16.03
CA ILE A 169 10.75 4.65 -17.44
C ILE A 169 9.53 4.69 -18.38
N SER A 170 8.72 5.74 -18.23
CA SER A 170 7.88 6.20 -19.31
C SER A 170 8.65 7.27 -20.10
N SER A 171 8.75 7.13 -21.42
CA SER A 171 9.22 8.23 -22.29
C SER A 171 8.24 9.43 -22.31
N MET A 172 7.15 9.36 -21.54
CA MET A 172 6.19 10.44 -21.38
C MET A 172 6.77 11.57 -20.55
N LYS A 173 6.41 12.81 -20.91
CA LYS A 173 6.73 13.96 -20.07
C LYS A 173 5.91 13.87 -18.79
N VAL A 174 6.57 13.96 -17.65
CA VAL A 174 5.89 13.95 -16.35
C VAL A 174 5.44 15.37 -16.01
N MET A 175 4.14 15.52 -15.77
CA MET A 175 3.48 16.74 -15.30
C MET A 175 3.27 16.62 -13.80
N MET A 176 3.94 17.49 -13.03
CA MET A 176 3.73 17.62 -11.60
C MET A 176 2.59 18.60 -11.34
N MET A 177 1.58 18.19 -10.57
CA MET A 177 0.47 19.05 -10.14
C MET A 177 0.45 19.15 -8.61
N ALA A 178 0.08 20.31 -8.08
CA ALA A 178 -0.09 20.51 -6.64
C ALA A 178 -1.54 20.88 -6.32
N LEU A 179 -2.25 20.01 -5.60
CA LEU A 179 -3.52 20.33 -4.97
C LEU A 179 -3.24 21.07 -3.66
N ILE A 180 -3.05 22.39 -3.73
CA ILE A 180 -2.74 23.21 -2.56
C ILE A 180 -4.06 23.63 -1.88
N GLY A 181 -4.36 23.00 -0.75
CA GLY A 181 -5.56 23.25 0.04
C GLY A 181 -5.33 24.10 1.29
N HIS A 182 -6.34 24.89 1.65
CA HIS A 182 -6.48 25.54 2.95
C HIS A 182 -7.93 25.44 3.40
N GLU A 183 -8.19 24.79 4.54
CA GLU A 183 -9.56 24.54 5.05
C GLU A 183 -10.51 23.91 4.00
N ASN A 184 -11.50 24.67 3.51
CA ASN A 184 -12.45 24.25 2.48
C ASN A 184 -12.17 24.90 1.11
N GLN A 185 -10.96 25.39 0.90
CA GLN A 185 -10.55 26.06 -0.32
C GLN A 185 -9.40 25.33 -1.01
N ILE A 186 -9.32 25.49 -2.33
CA ILE A 186 -8.21 24.99 -3.15
C ILE A 186 -7.67 26.10 -4.05
N LEU A 187 -6.35 26.16 -4.17
CA LEU A 187 -5.69 27.09 -5.07
C LEU A 187 -5.81 26.61 -6.52
N LEU A 188 -6.43 27.43 -7.36
CA LEU A 188 -6.56 27.21 -8.79
C LEU A 188 -6.00 28.41 -9.57
N GLU A 189 -5.61 28.16 -10.81
CA GLU A 189 -5.24 29.20 -11.77
C GLU A 189 -6.19 29.17 -12.95
N GLN A 190 -6.55 30.35 -13.45
CA GLN A 190 -7.31 30.47 -14.68
C GLN A 190 -6.36 30.58 -15.88
N THR A 191 -6.57 29.74 -16.89
CA THR A 191 -5.84 29.80 -18.15
C THR A 191 -6.32 30.97 -19.01
N ALA A 192 -5.55 31.29 -20.07
CA ALA A 192 -5.93 32.33 -21.04
C ALA A 192 -7.34 32.10 -21.63
N ASP A 193 -7.73 30.83 -21.82
CA ASP A 193 -9.02 30.42 -22.37
C ASP A 193 -10.15 30.38 -21.31
N GLN A 194 -9.95 31.05 -20.16
CA GLN A 194 -10.91 31.14 -19.06
C GLN A 194 -11.27 29.81 -18.39
N LYS A 195 -10.50 28.75 -18.63
CA LYS A 195 -10.64 27.45 -17.96
C LYS A 195 -9.78 27.40 -16.70
N TRP A 196 -10.16 26.58 -15.74
CA TRP A 196 -9.44 26.42 -14.48
C TRP A 196 -8.50 25.21 -14.50
N THR A 197 -7.32 25.39 -13.92
CA THR A 197 -6.31 24.35 -13.73
C THR A 197 -5.68 24.42 -12.33
N LEU A 198 -4.95 23.37 -11.96
CA LEU A 198 -4.12 23.37 -10.76
C LEU A 198 -2.77 24.03 -11.04
N PRO A 199 -2.07 24.54 -10.01
CA PRO A 199 -0.64 24.77 -10.07
C PRO A 199 0.10 23.53 -10.58
N HIS A 200 0.86 23.66 -11.65
CA HIS A 200 1.54 22.53 -12.27
C HIS A 200 2.83 22.94 -13.00
N LEU A 201 3.71 21.98 -13.22
CA LEU A 201 4.98 22.16 -13.95
C LEU A 201 5.42 20.83 -14.59
N VAL A 202 6.02 20.91 -15.78
CA VAL A 202 6.67 19.74 -16.41
C VAL A 202 7.95 19.44 -15.64
N VAL A 203 8.09 18.22 -15.12
CA VAL A 203 9.31 17.77 -14.44
C VAL A 203 10.47 17.80 -15.43
N ASP A 204 11.52 18.53 -15.07
CA ASP A 204 12.77 18.60 -15.82
C ASP A 204 13.81 17.63 -15.24
N LYS A 205 15.06 17.77 -15.69
CA LYS A 205 16.19 16.95 -15.22
C LYS A 205 16.48 17.07 -13.72
N ASP A 206 15.94 18.08 -13.04
CA ASP A 206 16.17 18.29 -11.60
C ASP A 206 15.22 17.42 -10.74
N GLY A 207 14.27 16.73 -11.36
CA GLY A 207 13.39 15.76 -10.70
C GLY A 207 12.13 16.36 -10.06
N ALA A 208 11.26 15.46 -9.57
CA ALA A 208 9.91 15.82 -9.10
C ALA A 208 9.90 16.68 -7.83
N GLU A 209 10.84 16.46 -6.90
CA GLU A 209 10.97 17.27 -5.67
C GLU A 209 11.25 18.74 -6.01
N LYS A 210 12.22 18.99 -6.91
CA LYS A 210 12.52 20.35 -7.40
C LYS A 210 11.38 20.95 -8.20
N ALA A 211 10.59 20.15 -8.90
CA ALA A 211 9.38 20.64 -9.57
C ALA A 211 8.34 21.15 -8.56
N LEU A 212 8.10 20.44 -7.45
CA LEU A 212 7.20 20.92 -6.39
C LEU A 212 7.71 22.17 -5.70
N GLU A 213 9.01 22.24 -5.36
CA GLU A 213 9.61 23.46 -4.80
C GLU A 213 9.40 24.67 -5.72
N LYS A 214 9.61 24.49 -7.04
CA LYS A 214 9.36 25.52 -8.07
C LYS A 214 7.89 25.93 -8.10
N ILE A 215 6.95 24.99 -7.97
CA ILE A 215 5.51 25.29 -7.89
C ILE A 215 5.22 26.11 -6.61
N PHE A 216 5.69 25.68 -5.44
CA PHE A 216 5.43 26.40 -4.19
C PHE A 216 5.99 27.83 -4.22
N ALA A 217 7.22 28.02 -4.70
CA ALA A 217 7.81 29.35 -4.82
C ALA A 217 6.97 30.34 -5.66
N VAL A 218 6.27 29.84 -6.69
CA VAL A 218 5.44 30.67 -7.59
C VAL A 218 4.04 30.90 -7.03
N TYR A 219 3.41 29.87 -6.46
CA TYR A 219 1.99 29.90 -6.12
C TYR A 219 1.72 30.14 -4.64
N GLN A 220 2.47 29.45 -3.76
CA GLN A 220 2.33 29.56 -2.31
C GLN A 220 3.59 29.03 -1.59
N PRO A 221 4.53 29.89 -1.17
CA PRO A 221 5.81 29.44 -0.61
C PRO A 221 5.71 28.67 0.71
N ASP A 222 4.66 28.91 1.49
CA ASP A 222 4.41 28.21 2.76
C ASP A 222 3.67 26.87 2.58
N ALA A 223 3.42 26.45 1.33
CA ALA A 223 2.81 25.17 1.05
C ALA A 223 3.79 24.01 1.31
N SER A 224 3.24 22.87 1.72
CA SER A 224 3.99 21.64 1.95
C SER A 224 3.28 20.45 1.30
N ALA A 225 4.06 19.55 0.72
CA ALA A 225 3.54 18.32 0.13
C ALA A 225 3.24 17.29 1.22
N SER A 226 2.10 16.61 1.12
CA SER A 226 1.75 15.50 2.02
C SER A 226 1.99 14.15 1.36
N PHE A 227 1.20 13.80 0.34
CA PHE A 227 1.32 12.52 -0.37
C PHE A 227 0.82 12.65 -1.81
N ILE A 228 1.14 11.66 -2.64
CA ILE A 228 0.62 11.57 -4.00
C ILE A 228 -0.88 11.27 -3.94
N TYR A 229 -1.69 12.19 -4.45
CA TYR A 229 -3.14 12.09 -4.49
C TYR A 229 -3.66 11.35 -5.72
N SER A 230 -2.99 11.54 -6.86
CA SER A 230 -3.38 10.95 -8.13
C SER A 230 -2.18 10.70 -9.01
N VAL A 231 -2.13 9.54 -9.67
CA VAL A 231 -1.23 9.26 -10.78
C VAL A 231 -2.08 8.78 -11.95
N TYR A 232 -1.99 9.47 -13.08
CA TYR A 232 -2.69 9.03 -14.28
C TYR A 232 -1.94 9.37 -15.56
N ASP A 233 -2.08 8.51 -16.55
CA ASP A 233 -1.53 8.74 -17.88
C ASP A 233 -2.58 9.38 -18.79
N ASP A 234 -2.20 10.42 -19.52
CA ASP A 234 -2.90 10.88 -20.72
C ASP A 234 -2.19 10.33 -21.95
N VAL A 235 -2.68 9.19 -22.41
CA VAL A 235 -2.14 8.50 -23.59
C VAL A 235 -2.26 9.31 -24.88
N THR A 236 -3.16 10.31 -24.94
CA THR A 236 -3.35 11.15 -26.13
C THR A 236 -2.25 12.19 -26.24
N THR A 237 -1.87 12.81 -25.13
CA THR A 237 -0.82 13.84 -25.08
C THR A 237 0.57 13.27 -24.75
N GLN A 238 0.66 11.97 -24.48
CA GLN A 238 1.87 11.28 -24.01
C GLN A 238 2.47 11.96 -22.77
N GLN A 239 1.60 12.28 -21.82
CA GLN A 239 1.97 12.89 -20.55
C GLN A 239 1.49 12.02 -19.41
N GLN A 240 2.34 11.89 -18.39
CA GLN A 240 1.95 11.30 -17.11
C GLN A 240 1.73 12.43 -16.12
N TYR A 241 0.60 12.43 -15.43
CA TYR A 241 0.26 13.40 -14.42
C TYR A 241 0.42 12.78 -13.04
N ILE A 242 1.21 13.43 -12.20
CA ILE A 242 1.36 13.09 -10.79
C ILE A 242 0.90 14.31 -9.99
N ALA A 243 -0.18 14.15 -9.24
CA ALA A 243 -0.78 15.21 -8.46
C ALA A 243 -0.53 14.95 -6.97
N PHE A 244 0.11 15.90 -6.28
CA PHE A 244 0.34 15.84 -4.84
C PHE A 244 -0.75 16.58 -4.08
N LEU A 245 -1.26 15.96 -3.02
CA LEU A 245 -2.03 16.70 -2.03
C LEU A 245 -1.06 17.54 -1.20
N CYS A 246 -1.34 18.84 -1.13
CA CYS A 246 -0.51 19.83 -0.46
C CYS A 246 -1.37 20.67 0.50
N ASN A 247 -0.79 21.13 1.59
CA ASN A 247 -1.47 22.01 2.55
C ASN A 247 -0.68 23.31 2.72
N THR A 248 -1.39 24.41 2.96
CA THR A 248 -0.78 25.70 3.32
C THR A 248 -1.43 26.26 4.59
N PRO A 249 -0.66 26.93 5.47
CA PRO A 249 -1.20 27.55 6.67
C PRO A 249 -2.06 28.79 6.39
N VAL A 250 -1.98 29.36 5.19
CA VAL A 250 -2.74 30.58 4.81
C VAL A 250 -3.38 30.44 3.43
N ALA A 251 -4.57 31.06 3.27
CA ALA A 251 -5.31 31.16 2.00
C ALA A 251 -4.90 32.35 1.11
N THR A 252 -3.65 32.83 1.22
CA THR A 252 -3.15 33.93 0.40
C THR A 252 -2.27 33.40 -0.72
N ALA A 253 -2.70 33.51 -1.97
CA ALA A 253 -1.92 33.05 -3.11
C ALA A 253 -0.95 34.14 -3.63
N HIS A 254 0.26 33.75 -4.02
CA HIS A 254 1.15 34.60 -4.83
C HIS A 254 0.73 34.63 -6.29
N LYS A 255 0.15 33.52 -6.78
CA LYS A 255 -0.40 33.37 -8.13
C LYS A 255 -1.62 32.47 -8.08
N GLY A 256 -2.65 32.81 -8.87
CA GLY A 256 -3.94 32.11 -8.86
C GLY A 256 -4.86 32.62 -7.75
N GLN A 257 -5.90 31.85 -7.45
CA GLN A 257 -6.93 32.19 -6.46
C GLN A 257 -7.37 30.95 -5.68
N PHE A 258 -7.56 31.10 -4.37
CA PHE A 258 -8.24 30.09 -3.56
C PHE A 258 -9.75 30.15 -3.84
N ILE A 259 -10.29 29.02 -4.29
CA ILE A 259 -11.71 28.84 -4.59
C ILE A 259 -12.33 27.91 -3.56
N ASP A 260 -13.53 28.25 -3.07
CA ASP A 260 -14.28 27.36 -2.19
C ASP A 260 -14.67 26.07 -2.93
N LEU A 261 -14.49 24.94 -2.26
CA LEU A 261 -14.75 23.64 -2.88
C LEU A 261 -16.22 23.44 -3.28
N ASN A 262 -17.16 24.17 -2.67
CA ASN A 262 -18.57 24.14 -3.04
C ASN A 262 -18.84 24.82 -4.39
N ASP A 263 -17.97 25.73 -4.83
CA ASP A 263 -18.12 26.46 -6.08
C ASP A 263 -17.54 25.73 -7.30
N LEU A 264 -16.85 24.60 -7.09
CA LEU A 264 -16.18 23.87 -8.18
C LEU A 264 -17.13 23.42 -9.30
N GLU A 265 -18.40 23.15 -9.01
CA GLU A 265 -19.38 22.74 -10.03
C GLU A 265 -19.74 23.87 -11.00
N GLN A 266 -19.47 25.12 -10.63
CA GLN A 266 -19.73 26.30 -11.45
C GLN A 266 -18.56 26.61 -12.39
N LEU A 267 -17.42 25.93 -12.23
CA LEU A 267 -16.20 26.17 -12.99
C LEU A 267 -16.07 25.24 -14.19
N THR A 268 -15.43 25.74 -15.24
CA THR A 268 -15.02 24.93 -16.39
C THR A 268 -13.53 24.62 -16.29
N PHE A 269 -13.16 23.33 -16.25
CA PHE A 269 -11.77 22.89 -16.12
C PHE A 269 -11.11 22.63 -17.48
N VAL A 270 -9.77 22.59 -17.50
CA VAL A 270 -8.99 22.36 -18.73
C VAL A 270 -9.29 21.01 -19.39
N ASP A 271 -9.58 19.98 -18.59
CA ASP A 271 -9.96 18.65 -19.05
C ASP A 271 -10.87 17.91 -18.04
N GLY A 272 -11.43 16.78 -18.47
CA GLY A 272 -12.34 15.97 -17.67
C GLY A 272 -11.66 15.15 -16.57
N ALA A 273 -10.37 14.82 -16.72
CA ALA A 273 -9.62 14.07 -15.70
C ALA A 273 -9.37 14.95 -14.47
N LEU A 274 -8.98 16.21 -14.69
CA LEU A 274 -8.86 17.21 -13.65
C LEU A 274 -10.21 17.47 -12.96
N GLN A 275 -11.30 17.65 -13.73
CA GLN A 275 -12.63 17.83 -13.16
C GLN A 275 -13.01 16.65 -12.25
N SER A 276 -12.83 15.41 -12.73
CA SER A 276 -13.10 14.21 -11.94
C SER A 276 -12.25 14.16 -10.66
N MET A 277 -10.95 14.47 -10.78
CA MET A 277 -10.02 14.51 -9.64
C MET A 277 -10.43 15.55 -8.58
N LEU A 278 -10.85 16.74 -8.99
CA LEU A 278 -11.28 17.81 -8.10
C LEU A 278 -12.63 17.53 -7.46
N MET A 279 -13.59 16.93 -8.18
CA MET A 279 -14.86 16.50 -7.60
C MET A 279 -14.66 15.40 -6.55
N ARG A 280 -13.71 14.49 -6.80
CA ARG A 280 -13.26 13.52 -5.80
C ARG A 280 -12.65 14.23 -4.59
N TYR A 281 -11.74 15.18 -4.81
CA TYR A 281 -11.07 15.91 -3.73
C TYR A 281 -12.07 16.67 -2.85
N ARG A 282 -13.07 17.32 -3.44
CA ARG A 282 -14.17 17.96 -2.70
C ARG A 282 -14.87 17.00 -1.75
N LYS A 283 -15.27 15.83 -2.25
CA LYS A 283 -15.94 14.80 -1.45
C LYS A 283 -15.03 14.27 -0.33
N GLU A 284 -13.76 14.03 -0.64
CA GLU A 284 -12.76 13.49 0.28
C GLU A 284 -12.36 14.52 1.36
N ASN A 285 -12.26 15.81 1.03
CA ASN A 285 -11.98 16.88 1.99
C ASN A 285 -13.11 17.06 3.02
N TYR A 286 -14.37 16.93 2.58
CA TYR A 286 -15.53 16.97 3.49
C TYR A 286 -15.51 15.82 4.50
N LEU A 287 -15.22 14.60 4.02
CA LEU A 287 -15.15 13.39 4.85
C LEU A 287 -13.84 13.26 5.62
N LYS A 288 -12.86 14.14 5.31
CA LYS A 288 -11.50 14.10 5.86
C LYS A 288 -10.81 12.74 5.64
N THR A 289 -11.22 12.00 4.61
CA THR A 289 -10.69 10.70 4.17
C THR A 289 -10.20 10.83 2.75
N TYR A 290 -8.90 10.62 2.50
CA TYR A 290 -8.30 10.78 1.18
C TYR A 290 -7.91 9.44 0.59
N GLY A 291 -7.89 9.30 -0.73
CA GLY A 291 -7.36 8.11 -1.41
C GLY A 291 -6.43 8.44 -2.57
N VAL A 292 -5.45 7.56 -2.82
CA VAL A 292 -4.60 7.66 -4.01
C VAL A 292 -5.32 7.05 -5.21
N TYR A 293 -5.44 7.81 -6.31
CA TYR A 293 -5.94 7.28 -7.58
C TYR A 293 -4.79 6.80 -8.46
N TYR A 294 -4.99 5.66 -9.11
CA TYR A 294 -4.09 5.11 -10.13
C TYR A 294 -4.90 4.72 -11.36
N GLY A 295 -4.51 5.18 -12.55
CA GLY A 295 -5.19 4.81 -13.79
C GLY A 295 -4.74 5.63 -15.00
N ASN A 296 -5.65 5.83 -15.93
CA ASN A 296 -5.49 6.75 -17.06
C ASN A 296 -6.54 7.87 -16.98
N GLN A 297 -6.54 8.75 -17.98
CA GLN A 297 -7.45 9.91 -18.06
C GLN A 297 -8.94 9.55 -18.14
N SER A 298 -9.29 8.27 -18.36
CA SER A 298 -10.66 7.76 -18.50
C SER A 298 -11.07 6.73 -17.45
N SER A 299 -10.15 5.94 -16.90
CA SER A 299 -10.46 4.85 -15.96
C SER A 299 -9.33 4.53 -14.99
N GLY A 300 -9.65 4.06 -13.77
CA GLY A 300 -8.67 3.78 -12.73
C GLY A 300 -9.26 3.26 -11.41
N THR A 301 -8.42 3.15 -10.39
CA THR A 301 -8.77 2.64 -9.05
C THR A 301 -8.33 3.63 -7.96
N VAL A 302 -9.18 3.82 -6.94
CA VAL A 302 -8.85 4.62 -5.75
C VAL A 302 -8.49 3.71 -4.57
N ARG A 303 -7.35 3.98 -3.91
CA ARG A 303 -6.91 3.30 -2.68
C ARG A 303 -6.93 4.28 -1.52
N GLN A 304 -7.78 4.05 -0.52
CA GLN A 304 -7.92 4.96 0.64
C GLN A 304 -6.64 5.02 1.48
N ILE A 305 -6.31 6.23 1.93
CA ILE A 305 -5.25 6.57 2.87
C ILE A 305 -5.93 6.66 4.23
N VAL A 306 -5.80 5.61 5.04
CA VAL A 306 -6.34 5.57 6.39
C VAL A 306 -5.67 6.69 7.19
N LYS A 307 -6.43 7.62 7.79
CA LYS A 307 -5.88 8.64 8.71
C LYS A 307 -5.55 8.00 10.06
N GLU A 308 -4.39 8.35 10.61
CA GLU A 308 -4.18 8.32 12.07
C GLU A 308 -4.82 9.59 12.63
N GLU A 309 -5.68 9.47 13.64
CA GLU A 309 -6.10 10.62 14.46
C GLU A 309 -5.11 10.78 15.62
N VAL A 310 -4.72 12.04 15.86
CA VAL A 310 -3.81 12.49 16.94
C VAL A 310 -4.51 12.44 18.29
#